data_AF-A0A961KJA1-F1
#
_entry.id   AF-A0A961KJA1-F1
#
_cell.length_a   1.000
_cell.length_b   1.000
_cell.length_c   1.000
_cell.angle_alpha   90.00
_cell.angle_beta   90.00
_cell.angle_gamma   90.00
#
_symmetry.space_group_name_H-M   'P 1'
#
loop_
_entity.id
_entity.type
_entity.pdbx_description
1 polymer ?
#
loop_
_entity_poly.entity_id
_entity_poly.type
_entity_poly.pdbx_seq_one_letter_code
_entity_poly.pdbx_strand_id
1 'polypeptide(L)'
;AVLVDRRAFSLRAVAMAALIVLALRPEALTGPGFQMSFAATTALIAVFGWLRESRIGLGPVWLRPVVTVVISSAVAGLATAPVGAAHFNTTSHFGLAANLLSVPLMGVLVIPAAVLAACLAPLGLEAPALRLMGLGLEWILGVAHRVAAMEGAQGHVVSPGPAVLPLLALGMLWLILWQGRARWAGLAPAMLAFALWAAGERPQVLVADSGGLVGVMTEAGRALSKPRGAGFVAGIWLENDGDGAGQAGAAARWPGKEGRLRHIRSGPVEIVHVIGKRAAAGMRECRAGQVVIASVPMQLDGPCDVFDLKRLRRTGSLAINGAKIVTARDRSGWRVWNSRPRRAKQRVAKAQ
;
A
#
# COMPACT_ATOMS: atom_id res chain seq x y z
N ALA A 1 -11.80 25.57 -23.45
CA ALA A 1 -12.21 24.30 -24.12
C ALA A 1 -13.07 24.55 -25.35
N VAL A 2 -14.06 25.46 -25.31
CA VAL A 2 -14.92 25.80 -26.48
C VAL A 2 -14.25 26.77 -27.47
N LEU A 3 -13.25 27.55 -27.05
CA LEU A 3 -12.56 28.56 -27.89
C LEU A 3 -11.39 28.02 -28.74
N VAL A 4 -11.00 26.76 -28.57
CA VAL A 4 -9.94 26.14 -29.36
C VAL A 4 -10.47 24.78 -29.77
N ASP A 5 -10.80 24.66 -31.04
CA ASP A 5 -11.40 23.48 -31.70
C ASP A 5 -10.45 22.26 -31.76
N ARG A 6 -9.83 21.93 -30.61
CA ARG A 6 -8.97 20.78 -30.40
C ARG A 6 -9.71 19.80 -29.49
N ARG A 7 -9.69 18.52 -29.90
CA ARG A 7 -10.23 17.39 -29.12
C ARG A 7 -9.85 17.52 -27.65
N ALA A 8 -10.84 17.76 -26.79
CA ALA A 8 -10.65 18.07 -25.37
C ALA A 8 -9.97 16.96 -24.55
N PHE A 9 -9.91 15.73 -25.08
CA PHE A 9 -9.26 14.59 -24.44
C PHE A 9 -8.31 13.92 -25.43
N SER A 10 -6.99 14.13 -25.24
CA SER A 10 -5.95 13.46 -26.03
C SER A 10 -4.80 13.02 -25.13
N LEU A 11 -4.07 11.97 -25.55
CA LEU A 11 -2.87 11.50 -24.85
C LEU A 11 -1.81 12.60 -24.73
N ARG A 12 -1.78 13.57 -25.67
CA ARG A 12 -0.89 14.74 -25.62
C ARG A 12 -1.22 15.67 -24.46
N ALA A 13 -2.51 15.89 -24.18
CA ALA A 13 -2.93 16.72 -23.05
C ALA A 13 -2.56 16.06 -21.72
N VAL A 14 -2.72 14.74 -21.61
CA VAL A 14 -2.30 13.96 -20.44
C VAL A 14 -0.78 14.02 -20.26
N ALA A 15 -0.01 13.85 -21.33
CA ALA A 15 1.44 13.95 -21.28
C ALA A 15 1.90 15.35 -20.82
N MET A 16 1.27 16.41 -21.33
CA MET A 16 1.58 17.79 -20.90
C MET A 16 1.26 18.00 -19.41
N ALA A 17 0.09 17.54 -18.95
CA ALA A 17 -0.28 17.62 -17.54
C ALA A 17 0.71 16.84 -16.65
N ALA A 18 1.13 15.63 -17.06
CA ALA A 18 2.12 14.84 -16.35
C ALA A 18 3.47 15.57 -16.26
N LEU A 19 3.95 16.13 -17.38
CA LEU A 19 5.21 16.88 -17.42
C LEU A 19 5.17 18.11 -16.51
N ILE A 20 4.09 18.89 -16.54
CA ILE A 20 3.94 20.08 -15.67
C ILE A 20 3.95 19.67 -14.20
N VAL A 21 3.17 18.64 -13.83
CA VAL A 21 3.10 18.15 -12.45
C VAL A 21 4.45 17.64 -11.97
N LEU A 22 5.16 16.86 -12.79
CA LEU A 22 6.47 16.29 -12.42
C LEU A 22 7.59 17.33 -12.41
N ALA A 23 7.50 18.37 -13.25
CA ALA A 23 8.45 19.48 -13.21
C ALA A 23 8.31 20.31 -11.92
N LEU A 24 7.08 20.50 -11.44
CA LEU A 24 6.81 21.24 -10.20
C LEU A 24 7.01 20.40 -8.94
N ARG A 25 6.69 19.10 -9.00
CA ARG A 25 6.71 18.16 -7.86
C ARG A 25 7.13 16.76 -8.33
N PRO A 26 8.44 16.50 -8.50
CA PRO A 26 8.94 15.20 -8.94
C PRO A 26 8.57 14.05 -7.97
N GLU A 27 8.45 14.35 -6.68
CA GLU A 27 8.02 13.41 -5.64
C GLU A 27 6.58 12.91 -5.83
N ALA A 28 5.75 13.59 -6.63
CA ALA A 28 4.39 13.15 -6.92
C ALA A 28 4.36 11.80 -7.65
N LEU A 29 5.42 11.45 -8.39
CA LEU A 29 5.50 10.21 -9.16
C LEU A 29 5.34 8.94 -8.32
N THR A 30 5.85 8.95 -7.09
CA THR A 30 5.77 7.81 -6.17
C THR A 30 4.46 7.80 -5.39
N GLY A 31 3.67 8.88 -5.46
CA GLY A 31 2.40 9.01 -4.79
C GLY A 31 1.30 8.20 -5.48
N PRO A 32 0.47 7.46 -4.72
CA PRO A 32 -0.62 6.66 -5.29
C PRO A 32 -1.64 7.52 -6.04
N GLY A 33 -1.90 8.76 -5.58
CA GLY A 33 -2.84 9.67 -6.23
C GLY A 33 -2.46 10.04 -7.67
N PHE A 34 -1.18 10.32 -7.92
CA PHE A 34 -0.67 10.57 -9.27
C PHE A 34 -0.81 9.33 -10.14
N GLN A 35 -0.33 8.18 -9.63
CA GLN A 35 -0.34 6.92 -10.37
C GLN A 35 -1.76 6.49 -10.75
N MET A 36 -2.70 6.53 -9.80
CA MET A 36 -4.10 6.16 -10.05
C MET A 36 -4.78 7.12 -11.05
N SER A 37 -4.61 8.44 -10.88
CA SER A 37 -5.27 9.43 -11.76
C SER A 37 -4.78 9.36 -13.20
N PHE A 38 -3.46 9.32 -13.40
CA PHE A 38 -2.87 9.24 -14.74
C PHE A 38 -3.10 7.89 -15.41
N ALA A 39 -3.07 6.79 -14.65
CA ALA A 39 -3.42 5.46 -15.18
C ALA A 39 -4.87 5.41 -15.68
N ALA A 40 -5.82 5.85 -14.85
CA ALA A 40 -7.24 5.87 -15.21
C ALA A 40 -7.50 6.74 -16.44
N THR A 41 -6.98 7.97 -16.45
CA THR A 41 -7.20 8.92 -17.56
C THR A 41 -6.59 8.40 -18.86
N THR A 42 -5.37 7.86 -18.81
CA THR A 42 -4.69 7.31 -19.99
C THR A 42 -5.44 6.10 -20.55
N ALA A 43 -5.88 5.18 -19.68
CA ALA A 43 -6.66 4.02 -20.08
C ALA A 43 -8.02 4.41 -20.68
N LEU A 44 -8.72 5.37 -20.09
CA LEU A 44 -9.99 5.89 -20.62
C LEU A 44 -9.82 6.48 -22.02
N ILE A 45 -8.82 7.35 -22.22
CA ILE A 45 -8.55 7.95 -23.53
C ILE A 45 -8.20 6.87 -24.57
N ALA A 46 -7.39 5.88 -24.19
CA ALA A 46 -7.02 4.79 -25.06
C ALA A 46 -8.22 3.93 -25.48
N VAL A 47 -9.03 3.49 -24.52
CA VAL A 47 -10.18 2.61 -24.78
C VAL A 47 -11.28 3.32 -25.55
N PHE A 48 -11.65 4.56 -25.17
CA PHE A 48 -12.66 5.33 -25.91
C PHE A 48 -12.15 5.80 -27.28
N GLY A 49 -10.85 6.00 -27.45
CA GLY A 49 -10.22 6.23 -28.76
C GLY A 49 -10.37 5.01 -29.67
N TRP A 50 -9.99 3.83 -29.17
CA TRP A 50 -10.09 2.56 -29.89
C TRP A 50 -11.54 2.20 -30.27
N LEU A 51 -12.49 2.38 -29.34
CA LEU A 51 -13.91 2.11 -29.55
C LEU A 51 -14.48 2.97 -30.70
N ARG A 52 -14.05 4.24 -30.76
CA ARG A 52 -14.46 5.20 -31.79
C ARG A 52 -13.86 4.87 -33.16
N GLU A 53 -12.56 4.54 -33.20
CA GLU A 53 -11.86 4.16 -34.43
C GLU A 53 -12.41 2.85 -35.03
N SER A 54 -12.71 1.88 -34.16
CA SER A 54 -13.27 0.58 -34.56
C SER A 54 -14.78 0.64 -34.90
N ARG A 55 -15.40 1.82 -34.82
CA ARG A 55 -16.84 2.05 -35.06
C ARG A 55 -17.76 1.10 -34.28
N ILE A 56 -17.34 0.68 -33.09
CA ILE A 56 -18.13 -0.25 -32.27
C ILE A 56 -19.36 0.49 -31.75
N GLY A 57 -20.54 0.02 -32.14
CA GLY A 57 -21.82 0.57 -31.67
C GLY A 57 -22.07 0.24 -30.21
N LEU A 58 -22.25 1.26 -29.37
CA LEU A 58 -22.60 1.14 -27.95
C LEU A 58 -24.09 0.79 -27.71
N GLY A 59 -24.72 0.10 -28.66
CA GLY A 59 -26.14 -0.21 -28.64
C GLY A 59 -27.08 0.99 -28.93
N PRO A 60 -28.37 0.85 -28.61
CA PRO A 60 -29.41 1.87 -28.82
C PRO A 60 -29.07 3.20 -28.14
N VAL A 61 -29.48 4.33 -28.73
CA VAL A 61 -29.13 5.69 -28.26
C VAL A 61 -29.46 5.91 -26.78
N TRP A 62 -30.58 5.38 -26.30
CA TRP A 62 -31.01 5.47 -24.90
C TRP A 62 -30.12 4.68 -23.92
N LEU A 63 -29.50 3.57 -24.36
CA LEU A 63 -28.61 2.76 -23.50
C LEU A 63 -27.16 3.30 -23.49
N ARG A 64 -26.77 4.14 -24.44
CA ARG A 64 -25.40 4.67 -24.55
C ARG A 64 -24.86 5.30 -23.28
N PRO A 65 -25.61 6.12 -22.50
CA PRO A 65 -25.10 6.70 -21.27
C PRO A 65 -24.74 5.64 -20.23
N VAL A 66 -25.61 4.63 -20.07
CA VAL A 66 -25.40 3.52 -19.13
C VAL A 66 -24.17 2.71 -19.53
N VAL A 67 -24.08 2.31 -20.79
CA VAL A 67 -22.92 1.55 -21.30
C VAL A 67 -21.63 2.35 -21.16
N THR A 68 -21.67 3.66 -21.40
CA THR A 68 -20.50 4.55 -21.23
C THR A 68 -20.02 4.60 -19.79
N VAL A 69 -20.94 4.68 -18.81
CA VAL A 69 -20.62 4.64 -17.38
C VAL A 69 -20.05 3.28 -16.97
N VAL A 70 -20.60 2.19 -17.51
CA VAL A 70 -20.09 0.83 -17.25
C VAL A 70 -18.67 0.67 -17.77
N ILE A 71 -18.43 1.03 -19.02
CA ILE A 71 -17.10 0.95 -19.63
C ILE A 71 -16.12 1.87 -18.90
N SER A 72 -16.50 3.10 -18.60
CA SER A 72 -15.59 4.03 -17.93
C SER A 72 -15.23 3.56 -16.52
N SER A 73 -16.19 3.06 -15.75
CA SER A 73 -15.96 2.53 -14.42
C SER A 73 -15.10 1.26 -14.44
N ALA A 74 -15.35 0.35 -15.38
CA ALA A 74 -14.56 -0.87 -15.54
C ALA A 74 -13.12 -0.56 -15.96
N VAL A 75 -12.92 0.30 -16.97
CA VAL A 75 -11.59 0.68 -17.47
C VAL A 75 -10.80 1.43 -16.40
N ALA A 76 -11.41 2.42 -15.75
CA ALA A 76 -10.76 3.17 -14.68
C ALA A 76 -10.40 2.24 -13.51
N GLY A 77 -11.33 1.38 -13.08
CA GLY A 77 -11.09 0.42 -12.00
C GLY A 77 -9.98 -0.57 -12.31
N LEU A 78 -9.96 -1.15 -13.52
CA LEU A 78 -8.90 -2.08 -13.94
C LEU A 78 -7.53 -1.38 -14.05
N ALA A 79 -7.50 -0.13 -14.53
CA ALA A 79 -6.26 0.62 -14.65
C ALA A 79 -5.68 1.01 -13.28
N THR A 80 -6.52 1.29 -12.28
CA THR A 80 -6.08 1.66 -10.94
C THR A 80 -5.92 0.48 -9.99
N ALA A 81 -6.54 -0.67 -10.27
CA ALA A 81 -6.51 -1.83 -9.39
C ALA A 81 -5.09 -2.30 -9.00
N PRO A 82 -4.12 -2.45 -9.92
CA PRO A 82 -2.76 -2.84 -9.54
C PRO A 82 -2.07 -1.82 -8.63
N VAL A 83 -2.30 -0.53 -8.89
CA VAL A 83 -1.77 0.56 -8.06
C VAL A 83 -2.41 0.54 -6.68
N GLY A 84 -3.74 0.41 -6.61
CA GLY A 84 -4.48 0.29 -5.36
C GLY A 84 -4.03 -0.91 -4.52
N ALA A 85 -3.95 -2.09 -5.14
CA ALA A 85 -3.49 -3.30 -4.49
C ALA A 85 -2.02 -3.21 -4.02
N ALA A 86 -1.17 -2.52 -4.76
CA ALA A 86 0.23 -2.33 -4.38
C ALA A 86 0.45 -1.39 -3.20
N HIS A 87 -0.35 -0.32 -3.09
CA HIS A 87 -0.20 0.71 -2.05
C HIS A 87 -1.08 0.48 -0.82
N PHE A 88 -2.24 -0.15 -0.99
CA PHE A 88 -3.23 -0.36 0.08
C PHE A 88 -3.40 -1.83 0.46
N ASN A 89 -2.66 -2.75 -0.16
CA ASN A 89 -2.71 -4.19 0.11
C ASN A 89 -4.11 -4.81 0.04
N THR A 90 -5.03 -4.15 -0.65
CA THR A 90 -6.44 -4.51 -0.69
C THR A 90 -6.95 -4.40 -2.12
N THR A 91 -7.89 -5.26 -2.47
CA THR A 91 -8.59 -5.27 -3.75
C THR A 91 -10.09 -5.35 -3.47
N SER A 92 -10.85 -4.40 -4.00
CA SER A 92 -12.31 -4.41 -3.86
C SER A 92 -12.94 -5.30 -4.93
N HIS A 93 -13.57 -6.39 -4.52
CA HIS A 93 -14.23 -7.32 -5.44
C HIS A 93 -15.52 -6.72 -6.03
N PHE A 94 -16.23 -5.89 -5.26
CA PHE A 94 -17.47 -5.24 -5.66
C PHE A 94 -17.29 -3.76 -6.05
N GLY A 95 -16.06 -3.31 -6.26
CA GLY A 95 -15.75 -1.91 -6.55
C GLY A 95 -16.45 -1.38 -7.80
N LEU A 96 -16.57 -2.19 -8.86
CA LEU A 96 -17.32 -1.83 -10.06
C LEU A 96 -18.80 -1.58 -9.73
N ALA A 97 -19.47 -2.52 -9.06
CA ALA A 97 -20.87 -2.39 -8.69
C ALA A 97 -21.12 -1.16 -7.78
N ALA A 98 -20.26 -0.96 -6.78
CA ALA A 98 -20.32 0.19 -5.88
C ALA A 98 -20.20 1.53 -6.64
N ASN A 99 -19.28 1.59 -7.60
CA ASN A 99 -19.08 2.78 -8.44
C ASN A 99 -20.27 3.03 -9.37
N LEU A 100 -20.86 1.99 -9.96
CA LEU A 100 -22.04 2.15 -10.83
C LEU A 100 -23.26 2.69 -10.08
N LEU A 101 -23.42 2.31 -8.81
CA LEU A 101 -24.52 2.77 -7.96
C LEU A 101 -24.28 4.17 -7.35
N SER A 102 -23.01 4.58 -7.22
CA SER A 102 -22.63 5.80 -6.48
C SER A 102 -22.21 6.96 -7.38
N VAL A 103 -21.37 6.71 -8.39
CA VAL A 103 -20.74 7.77 -9.21
C VAL A 103 -21.75 8.58 -10.03
N PRO A 104 -22.77 7.99 -10.68
CA PRO A 104 -23.77 8.79 -11.40
C PRO A 104 -24.52 9.75 -10.48
N LEU A 105 -24.88 9.30 -9.28
CA LEU A 105 -25.55 10.13 -8.28
C LEU A 105 -24.67 11.30 -7.83
N MET A 106 -23.35 11.07 -7.72
CA MET A 106 -22.39 12.11 -7.41
C MET A 106 -22.44 13.26 -8.43
N GLY A 107 -22.49 12.92 -9.73
CA GLY A 107 -22.54 13.91 -10.81
C GLY A 107 -23.90 14.58 -10.98
N VAL A 108 -25.00 13.85 -10.80
CA VAL A 108 -26.37 14.36 -11.03
C VAL A 108 -26.90 15.15 -9.83
N LEU A 109 -26.55 14.75 -8.61
CA LEU A 109 -27.14 15.31 -7.39
C LEU A 109 -26.11 15.99 -6.49
N VAL A 110 -25.07 15.28 -6.08
CA VAL A 110 -24.16 15.75 -5.01
C VAL A 110 -23.35 16.98 -5.43
N ILE A 111 -22.70 16.94 -6.60
CA ILE A 111 -21.87 18.05 -7.08
C ILE A 111 -22.71 19.30 -7.39
N PRO A 112 -23.83 19.21 -8.15
CA PRO A 112 -24.68 20.37 -8.38
C PRO A 112 -25.24 20.98 -7.08
N ALA A 113 -25.65 20.14 -6.12
CA ALA A 113 -26.10 20.60 -4.81
C ALA A 113 -24.99 21.31 -4.02
N ALA A 114 -23.75 20.79 -4.08
CA ALA A 114 -22.59 21.43 -3.45
C ALA A 114 -22.26 22.79 -4.06
N VAL A 115 -22.31 22.90 -5.39
CA VAL A 115 -22.13 24.18 -6.10
C VAL A 115 -23.24 25.16 -5.72
N LEU A 116 -24.49 24.71 -5.70
CA LEU A 116 -25.62 25.54 -5.28
C LEU A 116 -25.48 26.02 -3.83
N ALA A 117 -25.06 25.14 -2.92
CA ALA A 117 -24.80 25.49 -1.53
C ALA A 117 -23.70 26.56 -1.43
N ALA A 118 -22.60 26.40 -2.18
CA ALA A 118 -21.53 27.39 -2.21
C ALA A 118 -21.99 28.76 -2.73
N CYS A 119 -22.89 28.80 -3.73
CA CYS A 119 -23.47 30.03 -4.25
C CYS A 119 -24.47 30.69 -3.29
N LEU A 120 -25.20 29.91 -2.49
CA LEU A 120 -26.19 30.40 -1.53
C LEU A 120 -25.59 30.75 -0.16
N ALA A 121 -24.40 30.26 0.16
CA ALA A 121 -23.71 30.50 1.43
C ALA A 121 -23.52 31.99 1.77
N PRO A 122 -23.17 32.90 0.82
CA PRO A 122 -23.07 34.32 1.12
C PRO A 122 -24.39 34.97 1.53
N LEU A 123 -25.53 34.35 1.20
CA LEU A 123 -26.88 34.83 1.50
C LEU A 123 -27.47 34.17 2.76
N GLY A 124 -26.77 33.20 3.37
CA GLY A 124 -27.27 32.40 4.50
C GLY A 124 -28.40 31.42 4.13
N LEU A 125 -28.53 31.07 2.84
CA LEU A 125 -29.61 30.22 2.30
C LEU A 125 -29.11 28.86 1.80
N GLU A 126 -27.95 28.40 2.27
CA GLU A 126 -27.31 27.14 1.83
C GLU A 126 -28.02 25.88 2.33
N ALA A 127 -28.82 25.99 3.41
CA ALA A 127 -29.49 24.87 4.05
C ALA A 127 -30.25 23.90 3.11
N PRO A 128 -31.14 24.35 2.19
CA PRO A 128 -31.83 23.46 1.25
C PRO A 128 -30.85 22.72 0.32
N ALA A 129 -29.82 23.39 -0.16
CA ALA A 129 -28.81 22.78 -1.03
C ALA A 129 -27.95 21.76 -0.28
N LEU A 130 -27.57 22.05 0.96
CA LEU A 130 -26.89 21.10 1.84
C LEU A 130 -27.76 19.87 2.17
N ARG A 131 -29.07 20.06 2.37
CA ARG A 131 -30.00 18.95 2.62
C ARG A 131 -30.13 18.03 1.41
N LEU A 132 -30.18 18.60 0.21
CA LEU A 132 -30.17 17.84 -1.05
C LEU A 132 -28.86 17.07 -1.23
N MET A 133 -27.72 17.71 -0.95
CA MET A 133 -26.41 17.06 -0.95
C MET A 133 -26.35 15.90 0.06
N GLY A 134 -26.90 16.12 1.26
CA GLY A 134 -27.00 15.12 2.33
C GLY A 134 -27.69 13.84 1.88
N LEU A 135 -28.84 13.95 1.19
CA LEU A 135 -29.55 12.79 0.63
C LEU A 135 -28.66 11.95 -0.31
N GLY A 136 -27.89 12.62 -1.17
CA GLY A 136 -26.97 11.94 -2.07
C GLY A 136 -25.83 11.24 -1.33
N LEU A 137 -25.29 11.86 -0.28
CA LEU A 137 -24.25 11.28 0.56
C LEU A 137 -24.77 10.10 1.39
N GLU A 138 -25.97 10.19 1.94
CA GLU A 138 -26.62 9.09 2.67
C GLU A 138 -26.79 7.85 1.80
N TRP A 139 -27.20 8.03 0.53
CA TRP A 139 -27.26 6.92 -0.42
C TRP A 139 -25.89 6.29 -0.66
N ILE A 140 -24.86 7.11 -0.94
CA ILE A 140 -23.50 6.62 -1.21
C ILE A 140 -22.94 5.87 0.01
N LEU A 141 -23.13 6.41 1.21
CA LEU A 141 -22.75 5.74 2.46
C LEU A 141 -23.55 4.45 2.68
N GLY A 142 -24.83 4.43 2.33
CA GLY A 142 -25.67 3.23 2.37
C GLY A 142 -25.15 2.13 1.44
N VAL A 143 -24.78 2.48 0.20
CA VAL A 143 -24.14 1.54 -0.75
C VAL A 143 -22.81 1.06 -0.19
N ALA A 144 -21.96 1.97 0.32
CA ALA A 144 -20.66 1.62 0.88
C ALA A 144 -20.78 0.66 2.06
N HIS A 145 -21.68 0.91 3.00
CA HIS A 145 -21.93 0.03 4.15
C HIS A 145 -22.46 -1.35 3.73
N ARG A 146 -23.40 -1.40 2.78
CA ARG A 146 -23.90 -2.68 2.25
C ARG A 146 -22.80 -3.46 1.57
N VAL A 147 -21.97 -2.79 0.76
CA VAL A 147 -20.86 -3.43 0.06
C VAL A 147 -19.79 -3.92 1.03
N ALA A 148 -19.44 -3.11 2.04
CA ALA A 148 -18.47 -3.48 3.06
C ALA A 148 -18.94 -4.64 3.96
N ALA A 149 -20.25 -4.81 4.14
CA ALA A 149 -20.84 -5.88 4.93
C ALA A 149 -20.92 -7.23 4.17
N MET A 150 -20.69 -7.26 2.85
CA MET A 150 -20.71 -8.50 2.09
C MET A 150 -19.47 -9.36 2.42
N GLU A 151 -19.68 -10.67 2.54
CA GLU A 151 -18.57 -11.61 2.68
C GLU A 151 -17.64 -11.53 1.46
N GLY A 152 -16.33 -11.42 1.71
CA GLY A 152 -15.36 -11.24 0.64
C GLY A 152 -15.44 -9.88 -0.07
N ALA A 153 -15.96 -8.83 0.57
CA ALA A 153 -15.98 -7.49 -0.02
C ALA A 153 -14.60 -6.97 -0.44
N GLN A 154 -13.59 -7.34 0.34
CA GLN A 154 -12.19 -7.01 0.09
C GLN A 154 -11.32 -8.27 0.13
N GLY A 155 -10.51 -8.44 -0.90
CA GLY A 155 -9.37 -9.35 -0.92
C GLY A 155 -8.14 -8.61 -0.45
N HIS A 156 -7.24 -9.31 0.24
CA HIS A 156 -5.96 -8.75 0.64
C HIS A 156 -4.87 -9.29 -0.28
N VAL A 157 -3.96 -8.41 -0.71
CA VAL A 157 -2.91 -8.72 -1.68
C VAL A 157 -1.56 -8.35 -1.09
N VAL A 158 -0.58 -9.22 -1.33
CA VAL A 158 0.80 -9.05 -0.86
C VAL A 158 1.42 -7.80 -1.47
N SER A 159 2.20 -7.04 -0.71
CA SER A 159 2.89 -5.85 -1.25
C SER A 159 3.89 -6.26 -2.34
N PRO A 160 3.88 -5.62 -3.51
CA PRO A 160 4.83 -5.93 -4.55
C PRO A 160 6.24 -5.40 -4.24
N GLY A 161 7.24 -6.00 -4.88
CA GLY A 161 8.59 -5.44 -4.93
C GLY A 161 8.62 -4.08 -5.66
N PRO A 162 9.66 -3.25 -5.43
CA PRO A 162 9.73 -1.89 -5.96
C PRO A 162 9.78 -1.81 -7.49
N ALA A 163 10.18 -2.89 -8.17
CA ALA A 163 10.25 -2.93 -9.63
C ALA A 163 8.91 -3.24 -10.31
N VAL A 164 7.92 -3.78 -9.61
CA VAL A 164 6.67 -4.28 -10.21
C VAL A 164 5.85 -3.14 -10.81
N LEU A 165 5.55 -2.08 -10.06
CA LEU A 165 4.73 -0.97 -10.55
C LEU A 165 5.40 -0.22 -11.72
N PRO A 166 6.70 0.14 -11.69
CA PRO A 166 7.37 0.72 -12.85
C PRO A 166 7.34 -0.17 -14.08
N LEU A 167 7.59 -1.48 -13.92
CA LEU A 167 7.61 -2.43 -15.04
C LEU A 167 6.21 -2.60 -15.65
N LEU A 168 5.18 -2.67 -14.81
CA LEU A 168 3.79 -2.70 -15.23
C LEU A 168 3.40 -1.41 -15.97
N ALA A 169 3.75 -0.25 -15.42
CA ALA A 169 3.47 1.05 -16.04
C ALA A 169 4.15 1.16 -17.42
N LEU A 170 5.42 0.76 -17.53
CA LEU A 170 6.14 0.73 -18.81
C LEU A 170 5.48 -0.20 -19.82
N GLY A 171 5.08 -1.41 -19.41
CA GLY A 171 4.39 -2.35 -20.29
C GLY A 171 3.04 -1.84 -20.78
N MET A 172 2.24 -1.26 -19.90
CA MET A 172 0.94 -0.70 -20.24
C MET A 172 1.06 0.56 -21.11
N LEU A 173 2.02 1.45 -20.82
CA LEU A 173 2.29 2.62 -21.67
C LEU A 173 2.77 2.19 -23.05
N TRP A 174 3.65 1.19 -23.15
CA TRP A 174 4.09 0.66 -24.44
C TRP A 174 2.92 0.13 -25.27
N LEU A 175 2.04 -0.64 -24.63
CA LEU A 175 0.85 -1.22 -25.26
C LEU A 175 -0.13 -0.15 -25.75
N ILE A 176 -0.25 0.98 -25.03
CA ILE A 176 -1.15 2.08 -25.35
C ILE A 176 -0.56 3.04 -26.40
N LEU A 177 0.73 3.36 -26.31
CA LEU A 177 1.36 4.41 -27.11
C LEU A 177 1.85 3.92 -28.48
N TRP A 178 2.30 2.66 -28.58
CA TRP A 178 2.88 2.15 -29.82
C TRP A 178 1.80 1.72 -30.82
N GLN A 179 2.03 1.97 -32.11
CA GLN A 179 1.10 1.61 -33.18
C GLN A 179 1.52 0.29 -33.87
N GLY A 180 0.54 -0.46 -34.38
CA GLY A 180 0.78 -1.72 -35.09
C GLY A 180 1.12 -2.91 -34.17
N ARG A 181 1.78 -3.94 -34.72
CA ARG A 181 2.08 -5.19 -33.99
C ARG A 181 3.10 -5.03 -32.87
N ALA A 182 3.96 -4.02 -32.96
CA ALA A 182 4.98 -3.74 -31.95
C ALA A 182 4.39 -3.38 -30.56
N ARG A 183 3.14 -2.93 -30.49
CA ARG A 183 2.45 -2.66 -29.22
C ARG A 183 2.37 -3.89 -28.31
N TRP A 184 2.29 -5.08 -28.89
CA TRP A 184 2.19 -6.33 -28.14
C TRP A 184 3.47 -6.68 -27.38
N ALA A 185 4.62 -6.08 -27.74
CA ALA A 185 5.83 -6.23 -26.96
C ALA A 185 5.67 -5.70 -25.52
N GLY A 186 4.74 -4.78 -25.28
CA GLY A 186 4.40 -4.28 -23.94
C GLY A 186 3.78 -5.33 -23.02
N LEU A 187 3.23 -6.42 -23.57
CA LEU A 187 2.73 -7.54 -22.76
C LEU A 187 3.85 -8.26 -22.02
N ALA A 188 5.05 -8.34 -22.60
CA ALA A 188 6.18 -9.03 -21.96
C ALA A 188 6.57 -8.41 -20.61
N PRO A 189 6.85 -7.09 -20.49
CA PRO A 189 7.12 -6.48 -19.19
C PRO A 189 5.89 -6.48 -18.27
N ALA A 190 4.67 -6.35 -18.78
CA ALA A 190 3.46 -6.43 -17.95
C ALA A 190 3.31 -7.84 -17.31
N MET A 191 3.46 -8.90 -18.11
CA MET A 191 3.46 -10.29 -17.65
C MET A 191 4.60 -10.56 -16.65
N LEU A 192 5.80 -10.05 -16.93
CA LEU A 192 6.93 -10.17 -16.01
C LEU A 192 6.66 -9.45 -14.68
N ALA A 193 6.01 -8.29 -14.71
CA ALA A 193 5.63 -7.58 -13.49
C ALA A 193 4.66 -8.41 -12.63
N PHE A 194 3.64 -9.01 -13.24
CA PHE A 194 2.72 -9.91 -12.53
C PHE A 194 3.41 -11.18 -12.02
N ALA A 195 4.32 -11.76 -12.80
CA ALA A 195 5.10 -12.92 -12.37
C ALA A 195 6.01 -12.59 -11.17
N LEU A 196 6.70 -11.44 -11.20
CA LEU A 196 7.53 -10.97 -10.07
C LEU A 196 6.68 -10.65 -8.83
N TRP A 197 5.47 -10.13 -9.03
CA TRP A 197 4.55 -9.89 -7.92
C TRP A 197 4.08 -11.21 -7.29
N ALA A 198 3.67 -12.18 -8.12
CA ALA A 198 3.26 -13.50 -7.66
C ALA A 198 4.40 -14.27 -6.96
N ALA A 199 5.64 -14.09 -7.43
CA ALA A 199 6.85 -14.69 -6.86
C ALA A 199 7.44 -13.90 -5.67
N GLY A 200 6.73 -12.89 -5.14
CA GLY A 200 7.25 -12.00 -4.10
C GLY A 200 7.81 -12.73 -2.89
N GLU A 201 9.09 -12.51 -2.59
CA GLU A 201 9.74 -13.06 -1.41
C GLU A 201 9.17 -12.43 -0.14
N ARG A 202 8.45 -13.22 0.66
CA ARG A 202 8.00 -12.82 1.99
C ARG A 202 9.16 -12.99 2.98
N PRO A 203 9.56 -11.95 3.73
CA PRO A 203 10.56 -12.11 4.77
C PRO A 203 10.07 -13.13 5.80
N GLN A 204 10.88 -14.17 6.02
CA GLN A 204 10.56 -15.24 6.96
C GLN A 204 10.39 -14.70 8.37
N VAL A 205 11.19 -13.71 8.77
CA VAL A 205 11.09 -13.07 10.09
C VAL A 205 11.12 -11.55 9.94
N LEU A 206 10.22 -10.86 10.63
CA LEU A 206 10.21 -9.42 10.82
C LEU A 206 10.38 -9.08 12.29
N VAL A 207 11.18 -8.04 12.56
CA VAL A 207 11.48 -7.58 13.91
C VAL A 207 11.20 -6.08 14.00
N ALA A 208 10.41 -5.67 14.98
CA ALA A 208 10.13 -4.26 15.21
C ALA A 208 11.41 -3.53 15.66
N ASP A 209 11.50 -2.25 15.34
CA ASP A 209 12.60 -1.34 15.72
C ASP A 209 12.82 -1.22 17.25
N SER A 210 11.77 -1.49 18.02
CA SER A 210 11.81 -1.54 19.49
C SER A 210 12.21 -2.90 20.05
N GLY A 211 12.28 -3.95 19.21
CA GLY A 211 12.39 -5.35 19.63
C GLY A 211 11.15 -5.84 20.39
N GLY A 212 10.08 -5.03 20.43
CA GLY A 212 8.87 -5.32 21.19
C GLY A 212 7.98 -6.40 20.57
N LEU A 213 8.11 -6.64 19.26
CA LEU A 213 7.31 -7.57 18.48
C LEU A 213 8.20 -8.27 17.45
N VAL A 214 8.01 -9.57 17.31
CA VAL A 214 8.64 -10.41 16.28
C VAL A 214 7.52 -11.13 15.54
N GLY A 215 7.62 -11.20 14.22
CA GLY A 215 6.65 -11.88 13.37
C GLY A 215 7.33 -12.89 12.46
N VAL A 216 6.95 -14.16 12.53
CA VAL A 216 7.54 -15.24 11.72
C VAL A 216 6.52 -15.80 10.76
N MET A 217 6.90 -15.96 9.50
CA MET A 217 6.07 -16.57 8.48
C MET A 217 5.95 -18.08 8.73
N THR A 218 4.71 -18.56 8.87
CA THR A 218 4.36 -19.98 9.02
C THR A 218 3.43 -20.38 7.88
N GLU A 219 3.11 -21.67 7.75
CA GLU A 219 2.13 -22.16 6.76
C GLU A 219 0.73 -21.55 6.95
N ALA A 220 0.36 -21.23 8.20
CA ALA A 220 -0.91 -20.58 8.54
C ALA A 220 -0.90 -19.05 8.39
N GLY A 221 0.19 -18.46 7.87
CA GLY A 221 0.41 -17.02 7.78
C GLY A 221 1.42 -16.50 8.81
N ARG A 222 1.55 -15.18 8.94
CA ARG A 222 2.51 -14.61 9.90
C ARG A 222 2.02 -14.83 11.34
N ALA A 223 2.86 -15.50 12.12
CA ALA A 223 2.69 -15.68 13.55
C ALA A 223 3.35 -14.54 14.31
N LEU A 224 2.63 -13.89 15.23
CA LEU A 224 3.15 -12.77 16.02
C LEU A 224 3.52 -13.19 17.45
N SER A 225 4.61 -12.66 17.97
CA SER A 225 5.14 -13.05 19.29
C SER A 225 4.25 -12.60 20.47
N LYS A 226 3.31 -11.67 20.24
CA LYS A 226 2.43 -11.08 21.26
C LYS A 226 1.02 -10.78 20.71
N PRO A 227 -0.02 -11.03 21.51
CA PRO A 227 -1.41 -10.75 21.11
C PRO A 227 -1.79 -9.27 21.23
N ARG A 228 -1.04 -8.46 21.99
CA ARG A 228 -1.27 -7.02 22.19
C ARG A 228 0.04 -6.25 22.32
N GLY A 229 -0.04 -4.94 22.05
CA GLY A 229 1.10 -4.02 22.06
C GLY A 229 1.81 -3.99 20.70
N ALA A 230 2.30 -2.81 20.31
CA ALA A 230 2.82 -2.55 18.96
C ALA A 230 1.79 -2.84 17.84
N GLY A 231 0.51 -2.58 18.09
CA GLY A 231 -0.59 -2.90 17.17
C GLY A 231 -0.48 -2.22 15.80
N PHE A 232 0.06 -1.01 15.75
CA PHE A 232 0.35 -0.33 14.48
C PHE A 232 1.34 -1.10 13.60
N VAL A 233 2.44 -1.61 14.20
CA VAL A 233 3.45 -2.41 13.48
C VAL A 233 2.88 -3.76 13.09
N ALA A 234 2.11 -4.40 13.99
CA ALA A 234 1.43 -5.65 13.71
C ALA A 234 0.46 -5.54 12.53
N GLY A 235 -0.36 -4.48 12.51
CA GLY A 235 -1.30 -4.18 11.43
C GLY A 235 -0.59 -4.04 10.09
N ILE A 236 0.43 -3.19 10.01
CA ILE A 236 1.20 -2.99 8.76
C ILE A 236 1.81 -4.30 8.25
N TRP A 237 2.31 -5.18 9.12
CA TRP A 237 2.88 -6.45 8.69
C TRP A 237 1.82 -7.41 8.13
N LEU A 238 0.68 -7.52 8.79
CA LEU A 238 -0.42 -8.38 8.36
C LEU A 238 -1.06 -7.84 7.08
N GLU A 239 -1.27 -6.54 6.98
CA GLU A 239 -1.72 -5.87 5.76
C GLU A 239 -0.76 -6.15 4.60
N ASN A 240 0.55 -5.93 4.78
CA ASN A 240 1.55 -6.20 3.74
C ASN A 240 1.62 -7.67 3.29
N ASP A 241 1.33 -8.61 4.20
CA ASP A 241 1.26 -10.04 3.88
C ASP A 241 -0.04 -10.43 3.17
N GLY A 242 -1.00 -9.51 3.07
CA GLY A 242 -2.33 -9.80 2.57
C GLY A 242 -3.18 -10.61 3.56
N ASP A 243 -2.99 -10.43 4.86
CA ASP A 243 -3.65 -11.19 5.92
C ASP A 243 -4.65 -10.32 6.69
N GLY A 244 -5.94 -10.67 6.60
CA GLY A 244 -7.03 -9.95 7.27
C GLY A 244 -7.19 -10.30 8.76
N ALA A 245 -6.35 -11.17 9.33
CA ALA A 245 -6.45 -11.50 10.75
C ALA A 245 -6.05 -10.32 11.64
N GLY A 246 -6.72 -10.17 12.78
CA GLY A 246 -6.27 -9.26 13.82
C GLY A 246 -5.01 -9.75 14.53
N GLN A 247 -4.29 -8.86 15.21
CA GLN A 247 -3.06 -9.17 15.95
C GLN A 247 -3.20 -10.38 16.89
N ALA A 248 -4.34 -10.49 17.61
CA ALA A 248 -4.59 -11.60 18.52
C ALA A 248 -4.70 -12.95 17.79
N GLY A 249 -5.37 -12.98 16.63
CA GLY A 249 -5.46 -14.17 15.78
C GLY A 249 -4.10 -14.56 15.22
N ALA A 250 -3.34 -13.59 14.71
CA ALA A 250 -1.98 -13.83 14.24
C ALA A 250 -1.04 -14.31 15.38
N ALA A 251 -1.21 -13.82 16.61
CA ALA A 251 -0.43 -14.29 17.75
C ALA A 251 -0.78 -15.72 18.18
N ALA A 252 -2.02 -16.16 17.96
CA ALA A 252 -2.43 -17.54 18.23
C ALA A 252 -1.75 -18.56 17.29
N ARG A 253 -1.24 -18.12 16.14
CA ARG A 253 -0.47 -18.97 15.19
C ARG A 253 0.96 -19.26 15.66
N TRP A 254 1.44 -18.61 16.73
CA TRP A 254 2.82 -18.80 17.18
C TRP A 254 3.07 -20.23 17.66
N PRO A 255 4.03 -20.96 17.05
CA PRO A 255 4.33 -22.33 17.45
C PRO A 255 4.98 -22.34 18.85
N GLY A 256 4.45 -23.17 19.74
CA GLY A 256 4.93 -23.31 21.12
C GLY A 256 4.23 -22.38 22.11
N LYS A 257 3.66 -22.98 23.16
CA LYS A 257 2.97 -22.25 24.23
C LYS A 257 3.93 -21.72 25.30
N GLU A 258 3.55 -20.52 25.73
CA GLU A 258 3.79 -19.86 27.02
C GLU A 258 5.21 -19.63 27.54
N GLY A 259 5.49 -18.35 27.80
CA GLY A 259 6.73 -17.88 28.38
C GLY A 259 7.01 -16.45 27.97
N ARG A 260 7.91 -15.80 28.72
CA ARG A 260 8.49 -14.52 28.30
C ARG A 260 9.69 -14.70 27.37
N LEU A 261 10.08 -15.95 27.09
CA LEU A 261 11.03 -16.33 26.05
C LEU A 261 10.23 -17.04 24.97
N ARG A 262 10.31 -16.56 23.73
CA ARG A 262 9.66 -17.20 22.59
C ARG A 262 10.76 -17.72 21.65
N HIS A 263 10.77 -19.02 21.46
CA HIS A 263 11.69 -19.69 20.55
C HIS A 263 10.95 -20.03 19.27
N ILE A 264 11.60 -19.81 18.14
CA ILE A 264 11.08 -20.23 16.86
C ILE A 264 12.22 -20.47 15.88
N ARG A 265 12.18 -21.62 15.22
CA ARG A 265 13.18 -21.97 14.21
C ARG A 265 12.70 -21.50 12.84
N SER A 266 13.57 -20.78 12.13
CA SER A 266 13.30 -20.30 10.77
C SER A 266 14.49 -20.67 9.88
N GLY A 267 14.38 -21.82 9.20
CA GLY A 267 15.48 -22.40 8.44
C GLY A 267 16.70 -22.73 9.33
N PRO A 268 17.92 -22.27 8.97
CA PRO A 268 19.13 -22.55 9.73
C PRO A 268 19.26 -21.72 11.02
N VAL A 269 18.41 -20.71 11.22
CA VAL A 269 18.51 -19.77 12.33
C VAL A 269 17.43 -20.06 13.38
N GLU A 270 17.81 -20.03 14.65
CA GLU A 270 16.87 -20.03 15.77
C GLU A 270 16.65 -18.60 16.27
N ILE A 271 15.42 -18.12 16.22
CA ILE A 271 15.04 -16.82 16.75
C ILE A 271 14.61 -16.98 18.20
N VAL A 272 15.22 -16.20 19.09
CA VAL A 272 14.90 -16.16 20.51
C VAL A 272 14.40 -14.77 20.87
N HIS A 273 13.09 -14.60 21.06
CA HIS A 273 12.50 -13.32 21.44
C HIS A 273 12.34 -13.21 22.96
N VAL A 274 13.05 -12.25 23.54
CA VAL A 274 13.08 -11.98 24.98
C VAL A 274 12.11 -10.84 25.32
N ILE A 275 11.03 -11.19 26.01
CA ILE A 275 9.91 -10.29 26.31
C ILE A 275 10.06 -9.72 27.73
N GLY A 276 10.53 -8.48 27.79
CA GLY A 276 10.56 -7.67 29.01
C GLY A 276 11.75 -7.97 29.93
N LYS A 277 11.92 -7.10 30.94
CA LYS A 277 13.11 -7.07 31.82
C LYS A 277 13.34 -8.37 32.60
N ARG A 278 12.27 -9.03 33.07
CA ARG A 278 12.38 -10.25 33.88
C ARG A 278 12.96 -11.43 33.08
N ALA A 279 12.55 -11.57 31.81
CA ALA A 279 13.11 -12.60 30.94
C ALA A 279 14.56 -12.31 30.60
N ALA A 280 14.87 -11.03 30.37
CA ALA A 280 16.23 -10.61 30.08
C ALA A 280 17.19 -10.89 31.26
N ALA A 281 16.75 -10.71 32.51
CA ALA A 281 17.58 -11.02 33.67
C ALA A 281 17.87 -12.53 33.84
N GLY A 282 17.00 -13.40 33.29
CA GLY A 282 17.10 -14.85 33.45
C GLY A 282 17.94 -15.56 32.39
N MET A 283 18.36 -14.86 31.32
CA MET A 283 19.17 -15.43 30.24
C MET A 283 20.54 -14.76 30.24
N ARG A 284 21.61 -15.56 30.36
CA ARG A 284 23.00 -15.09 30.37
C ARG A 284 23.83 -15.67 29.23
N GLU A 285 23.47 -16.84 28.74
CA GLU A 285 24.21 -17.55 27.71
C GLU A 285 23.40 -17.68 26.42
N CYS A 286 24.09 -17.80 25.30
CA CYS A 286 23.49 -18.09 24.01
C CYS A 286 24.36 -19.01 23.15
N ARG A 287 23.75 -19.66 22.16
CA ARG A 287 24.39 -20.67 21.31
C ARG A 287 24.66 -20.17 19.89
N ALA A 288 25.58 -20.83 19.20
CA ALA A 288 25.85 -20.58 17.79
C ALA A 288 24.58 -20.80 16.94
N GLY A 289 24.31 -19.92 16.00
CA GLY A 289 23.12 -19.97 15.14
C GLY A 289 21.85 -19.39 15.77
N GLN A 290 21.93 -18.80 16.97
CA GLN A 290 20.83 -18.08 17.58
C GLN A 290 20.87 -16.59 17.24
N VAL A 291 19.70 -16.03 16.91
CA VAL A 291 19.48 -14.58 16.83
C VAL A 291 18.56 -14.19 17.98
N VAL A 292 19.12 -13.51 18.97
CA VAL A 292 18.41 -13.10 20.18
C VAL A 292 17.89 -11.68 20.01
N ILE A 293 16.58 -11.51 20.15
CA ILE A 293 15.91 -10.22 20.01
C ILE A 293 15.38 -9.81 21.37
N ALA A 294 15.77 -8.65 21.86
CA ALA A 294 15.35 -8.16 23.17
C ALA A 294 14.83 -6.72 23.11
N SER A 295 13.69 -6.48 23.74
CA SER A 295 13.10 -5.13 23.85
C SER A 295 13.78 -4.27 24.94
N VAL A 296 14.85 -4.76 25.54
CA VAL A 296 15.61 -4.11 26.61
C VAL A 296 17.11 -4.27 26.33
N PRO A 297 17.98 -3.38 26.83
CA PRO A 297 19.42 -3.59 26.73
C PRO A 297 19.81 -4.88 27.43
N MET A 298 20.63 -5.69 26.76
CA MET A 298 21.00 -7.02 27.22
C MET A 298 22.42 -7.33 26.75
N GLN A 299 23.14 -8.10 27.56
CA GLN A 299 24.44 -8.65 27.23
C GLN A 299 24.39 -10.15 27.52
N LEU A 300 24.85 -10.94 26.56
CA LEU A 300 24.85 -12.40 26.61
C LEU A 300 26.25 -12.90 26.29
N ASP A 301 26.64 -13.99 26.93
CA ASP A 301 27.90 -14.68 26.71
C ASP A 301 27.66 -15.85 25.73
N GLY A 302 28.38 -15.86 24.61
CA GLY A 302 28.30 -16.93 23.61
C GLY A 302 28.29 -16.44 22.16
N PRO A 303 28.41 -17.36 21.18
CA PRO A 303 28.54 -17.03 19.77
C PRO A 303 27.20 -16.79 19.07
N CYS A 304 26.35 -15.90 19.60
CA CYS A 304 25.06 -15.55 19.01
C CYS A 304 24.98 -14.09 18.54
N ASP A 305 24.01 -13.81 17.68
CA ASP A 305 23.72 -12.45 17.24
C ASP A 305 22.65 -11.81 18.12
N VAL A 306 23.04 -10.83 18.93
CA VAL A 306 22.12 -10.12 19.83
C VAL A 306 21.64 -8.81 19.22
N PHE A 307 20.32 -8.69 19.04
CA PHE A 307 19.61 -7.47 18.67
C PHE A 307 18.81 -6.96 19.87
N ASP A 308 19.50 -6.27 20.76
CA ASP A 308 18.92 -5.59 21.91
C ASP A 308 18.36 -4.20 21.52
N LEU A 309 17.71 -3.52 22.49
CA LEU A 309 17.15 -2.19 22.25
C LEU A 309 18.21 -1.16 21.81
N LYS A 310 19.48 -1.30 22.22
CA LYS A 310 20.55 -0.37 21.82
C LYS A 310 20.96 -0.58 20.36
N ARG A 311 21.12 -1.83 19.92
CA ARG A 311 21.44 -2.19 18.52
C ARG A 311 20.28 -1.86 17.60
N LEU A 312 19.06 -2.22 17.97
CA LEU A 312 17.84 -1.94 17.19
C LEU A 312 17.58 -0.44 17.02
N ARG A 313 17.90 0.40 18.01
CA ARG A 313 17.85 1.86 17.84
C ARG A 313 18.85 2.40 16.82
N ARG A 314 19.92 1.66 16.53
CA ARG A 314 20.90 2.04 15.49
C ARG A 314 20.51 1.48 14.14
N THR A 315 20.09 0.22 14.08
CA THR A 315 19.77 -0.53 12.85
C THR A 315 18.34 -0.35 12.34
N GLY A 316 17.42 0.06 13.21
CA GLY A 316 15.98 0.07 12.97
C GLY A 316 15.38 -1.34 13.01
N SER A 317 14.22 -1.50 12.37
CA SER A 317 13.56 -2.81 12.17
C SER A 317 14.41 -3.75 11.31
N LEU A 318 14.15 -5.04 11.43
CA LEU A 318 14.91 -6.09 10.73
C LEU A 318 13.97 -6.97 9.91
N ALA A 319 14.49 -7.43 8.78
CA ALA A 319 13.93 -8.52 8.00
C ALA A 319 14.99 -9.62 7.89
N ILE A 320 14.64 -10.86 8.25
CA ILE A 320 15.55 -12.01 8.22
C ILE A 320 14.97 -13.04 7.26
N ASN A 321 15.82 -13.53 6.36
CA ASN A 321 15.49 -14.61 5.43
C ASN A 321 16.67 -15.60 5.40
N GLY A 322 16.50 -16.77 6.02
CA GLY A 322 17.62 -17.67 6.31
C GLY A 322 18.72 -16.97 7.13
N ALA A 323 19.96 -17.00 6.63
CA ALA A 323 21.09 -16.32 7.26
C ALA A 323 21.21 -14.82 6.90
N LYS A 324 20.42 -14.33 5.93
CA LYS A 324 20.51 -12.96 5.46
C LYS A 324 19.65 -12.05 6.33
N ILE A 325 20.30 -11.10 7.01
CA ILE A 325 19.65 -10.06 7.81
C ILE A 325 19.73 -8.75 7.03
N VAL A 326 18.58 -8.14 6.78
CA VAL A 326 18.47 -6.81 6.18
C VAL A 326 17.86 -5.86 7.19
N THR A 327 18.56 -4.76 7.48
CA THR A 327 18.10 -3.75 8.43
C THR A 327 17.41 -2.60 7.71
N ALA A 328 16.54 -1.88 8.42
CA ALA A 328 15.94 -0.65 7.90
C ALA A 328 17.02 0.39 7.53
N ARG A 329 18.16 0.38 8.22
CA ARG A 329 19.32 1.22 7.89
C ARG A 329 19.99 0.84 6.58
N ASP A 330 20.10 -0.43 6.24
CA ASP A 330 20.71 -0.85 4.98
C ASP A 330 19.91 -0.33 3.78
N ARG A 331 18.58 -0.24 3.94
CA ARG A 331 17.66 0.29 2.92
C ARG A 331 17.59 1.82 2.89
N SER A 332 17.47 2.45 4.06
CA SER A 332 17.20 3.90 4.14
C SER A 332 18.47 4.76 4.21
N GLY A 333 19.61 4.17 4.59
CA GLY A 333 20.85 4.87 4.86
C GLY A 333 20.80 5.75 6.11
N TRP A 334 21.86 6.54 6.28
CA TRP A 334 21.97 7.54 7.34
C TRP A 334 21.50 8.90 6.81
N ARG A 335 20.35 9.37 7.29
CA ARG A 335 19.75 10.66 6.92
C ARG A 335 19.55 11.53 8.15
N VAL A 336 19.47 12.84 7.97
CA VAL A 336 19.39 13.82 9.08
C VAL A 336 18.11 13.63 9.91
N TRP A 337 17.00 13.24 9.27
CA TRP A 337 15.70 13.04 9.92
C TRP A 337 15.48 11.63 10.49
N ASN A 338 16.29 10.64 10.12
CA ASN A 338 16.19 9.27 10.65
C ASN A 338 17.35 8.90 11.60
N SER A 339 18.31 9.80 11.78
CA SER A 339 19.48 9.62 12.63
C SER A 339 19.42 10.61 13.77
N ARG A 340 19.47 10.13 15.01
CA ARG A 340 19.68 11.05 16.13
C ARG A 340 21.01 11.77 15.89
N PRO A 341 21.06 13.12 15.95
CA PRO A 341 22.32 13.83 15.85
C PRO A 341 23.25 13.27 16.92
N ARG A 342 24.45 12.84 16.53
CA ARG A 342 25.50 12.51 17.51
C ARG A 342 25.68 13.77 18.33
N ARG A 343 25.22 13.79 19.58
CA ARG A 343 25.69 14.79 20.55
C ARG A 343 27.21 14.67 20.54
N ALA A 344 27.88 15.60 19.87
CA ALA A 344 29.31 15.74 19.97
C ALA A 344 29.58 15.87 21.48
N LYS A 345 30.23 14.87 22.07
CA LYS A 345 30.78 15.02 23.41
C LYS A 345 31.87 16.08 23.28
N GLN A 346 31.51 17.36 23.41
CA GLN A 346 32.45 18.39 23.80
C GLN A 346 32.92 18.02 25.20
N ARG A 347 33.97 17.20 25.28
CA ARG A 347 34.90 17.27 26.39
C ARG A 347 35.59 18.62 26.26
N VAL A 348 34.97 19.68 26.78
CA VAL A 348 35.74 20.85 27.18
C VAL A 348 36.52 20.35 28.40
N ALA A 349 37.80 20.06 28.18
CA ALA A 349 38.73 19.86 29.24
C ALA A 349 38.65 21.08 30.16
N LYS A 350 38.34 20.86 31.44
CA LYS A 350 38.78 21.78 32.49
C LYS A 350 40.31 21.75 32.44
N ALA A 351 40.90 22.70 31.74
CA ALA A 351 42.28 23.10 31.97
C ALA A 351 42.24 24.26 32.97
N GLN A 352 42.89 23.98 34.10
CA GLN A 352 43.43 24.84 35.17
C GLN A 352 43.12 26.34 35.12
#